data_AF-A0A0G2J6T2-F1
#
_entry.id   AF-A0A0G2J6T2-F1
#
_cell.length_a   1.000
_cell.length_b   1.000
_cell.length_c   1.000
_cell.angle_alpha   90.00
_cell.angle_beta   90.00
_cell.angle_gamma   90.00
#
_symmetry.space_group_name_H-M   'P 1'
#
loop_
_entity.id
_entity.type
_entity.pdbx_description
1 polymer ?
#
loop_
_entity_poly.entity_id
_entity_poly.type
_entity_poly.pdbx_seq_one_letter_code
_entity_poly.pdbx_strand_id
1 'polypeptide(L)'
;MQNAVRRNERTRKAFSRPSAQSDRLFKIEHEHLTTATDCHKCPTEWEETRVKQEHNDPQTHYGIIASGNYVIKDGRTREVLRLKTKALCFEMEGAGLMLDFPCIVIRGICDYSDSHKNKTWQGHAALAAASYAKELLGFIPRGLVSQEKLAVDICSSIENLNEEVKGTNQRLDRAFDQQGQYYCERIAKTLAEEQRLCHQAFKRSNYEHQKDINPNRQPGTCEWVLQRPDYLRWRDSCHNDLLWISADPGCGKSVLAKSLIDHDLTAISSTMSICYFFFKDNEEQNKLTIALCAVLHQLFSQQPNLLRHAFPAWKRSGDMIQHEVGELWRIFMAATSDPTSAKTICVLDALDECHTDEQERLIQLLNVFHKDSSSITQKTWLKFLVTSRPYDVIQIGFKTTTDPFPHIHLKGELENDQISKEIDLVIKVRVAEMAKMLTLSSDMHKRIENRLLQIKHRT
;
A
#
# COMPACT_ATOMS: atom_id res chain seq x y z
N MET A 1 -57.98 -5.60 -51.97
CA MET A 1 -57.06 -6.04 -53.05
C MET A 1 -57.54 -5.70 -54.47
N GLN A 2 -58.70 -6.20 -54.95
CA GLN A 2 -59.19 -5.97 -56.33
C GLN A 2 -59.31 -4.49 -56.72
N ASN A 3 -59.79 -3.64 -55.80
CA ASN A 3 -59.89 -2.19 -56.03
C ASN A 3 -58.52 -1.52 -56.27
N ALA A 4 -57.46 -2.01 -55.63
CA ALA A 4 -56.11 -1.44 -55.79
C ALA A 4 -55.50 -1.81 -57.15
N VAL A 5 -55.71 -3.05 -57.62
CA VAL A 5 -55.25 -3.52 -58.93
C VAL A 5 -55.96 -2.81 -60.08
N ARG A 6 -57.24 -2.49 -59.91
CA ARG A 6 -58.04 -1.79 -60.94
C ARG A 6 -57.80 -0.28 -61.00
N ARG A 7 -57.07 0.29 -60.02
CA ARG A 7 -56.91 1.75 -59.85
C ARG A 7 -56.20 2.44 -61.01
N ASN A 8 -55.12 1.87 -61.52
CA ASN A 8 -54.43 2.37 -62.72
C ASN A 8 -53.60 1.26 -63.38
N GLU A 9 -53.08 1.52 -64.58
CA GLU A 9 -52.31 0.54 -65.35
C GLU A 9 -51.01 0.12 -64.64
N ARG A 10 -50.35 1.05 -63.94
CA ARG A 10 -49.12 0.78 -63.20
C ARG A 10 -49.36 -0.21 -62.05
N THR A 11 -50.42 -0.03 -61.25
CA THR A 11 -50.74 -0.96 -60.15
C THR A 11 -51.23 -2.30 -60.68
N ARG A 12 -51.94 -2.30 -61.81
CA ARG A 12 -52.31 -3.54 -62.51
C ARG A 12 -51.08 -4.32 -62.93
N LYS A 13 -50.13 -3.68 -63.62
CA LYS A 13 -48.91 -4.34 -64.10
C LYS A 13 -48.02 -4.86 -62.97
N ALA A 14 -47.91 -4.11 -61.87
CA ALA A 14 -46.99 -4.45 -60.77
C ALA A 14 -47.57 -5.44 -59.75
N PHE A 15 -48.88 -5.46 -59.53
CA PHE A 15 -49.48 -6.16 -58.38
C PHE A 15 -50.61 -7.14 -58.74
N SER A 16 -50.97 -7.29 -60.02
CA SER A 16 -51.91 -8.33 -60.43
C SER A 16 -51.39 -9.72 -60.08
N ARG A 17 -52.32 -10.66 -59.87
CA ARG A 17 -51.95 -12.06 -59.70
C ARG A 17 -51.21 -12.54 -60.95
N PRO A 18 -49.99 -13.10 -60.82
CA PRO A 18 -49.30 -13.72 -61.94
C PRO A 18 -50.10 -14.88 -62.52
N SER A 19 -49.72 -15.33 -63.72
CA SER A 19 -50.31 -16.52 -64.35
C SER A 19 -50.22 -17.72 -63.42
N ALA A 20 -51.27 -18.55 -63.36
CA ALA A 20 -51.25 -19.80 -62.60
C ALA A 20 -50.11 -20.74 -63.05
N GLN A 21 -49.69 -20.66 -64.32
CA GLN A 21 -48.55 -21.42 -64.85
C GLN A 21 -47.20 -21.00 -64.26
N SER A 22 -47.12 -19.82 -63.63
CA SER A 22 -45.92 -19.35 -62.94
C SER A 22 -45.85 -19.75 -61.47
N ASP A 23 -46.90 -20.38 -60.94
CA ASP A 23 -46.91 -20.96 -59.60
C ASP A 23 -46.54 -22.44 -59.67
N ARG A 24 -45.24 -22.75 -59.56
CA ARG A 24 -44.70 -24.10 -59.68
C ARG A 24 -43.95 -24.43 -58.40
N LEU A 25 -44.38 -25.48 -57.71
CA LEU A 25 -43.70 -26.05 -56.55
C LEU A 25 -43.01 -27.34 -56.97
N PHE A 26 -41.73 -27.45 -56.67
CA PHE A 26 -40.92 -28.64 -57.02
C PHE A 26 -40.68 -29.50 -55.79
N LYS A 27 -40.47 -30.81 -56.03
CA LYS A 27 -40.09 -31.77 -54.99
C LYS A 27 -38.73 -31.39 -54.42
N ILE A 28 -38.55 -31.64 -53.14
CA ILE A 28 -37.41 -31.15 -52.36
C ILE A 28 -36.05 -31.71 -52.83
N GLU A 29 -36.05 -32.84 -53.54
CA GLU A 29 -34.85 -33.49 -54.06
C GLU A 29 -34.33 -32.84 -55.35
N HIS A 30 -35.14 -32.00 -56.01
CA HIS A 30 -34.80 -31.39 -57.28
C HIS A 30 -34.38 -29.94 -57.09
N GLU A 31 -33.15 -29.64 -57.46
CA GLU A 31 -32.63 -28.28 -57.46
C GLU A 31 -32.79 -27.63 -58.83
N HIS A 32 -32.89 -26.29 -58.82
CA HIS A 32 -32.96 -25.51 -60.04
C HIS A 32 -31.69 -25.67 -60.88
N LEU A 33 -31.85 -25.78 -62.20
CA LEU A 33 -30.73 -25.95 -63.13
C LEU A 33 -29.82 -24.72 -63.11
N THR A 34 -28.55 -24.90 -62.72
CA THR A 34 -27.56 -23.81 -62.57
C THR A 34 -27.32 -22.99 -63.84
N THR A 35 -27.67 -23.55 -65.01
CA THR A 35 -27.53 -22.91 -66.33
C THR A 35 -28.79 -22.20 -66.82
N ALA A 36 -29.90 -22.29 -66.08
CA ALA A 36 -31.17 -21.66 -66.43
C ALA A 36 -31.40 -20.37 -65.61
N THR A 37 -32.06 -19.38 -66.21
CA THR A 37 -32.42 -18.11 -65.55
C THR A 37 -33.83 -18.12 -64.97
N ASP A 38 -34.64 -19.11 -65.33
CA ASP A 38 -36.03 -19.29 -64.92
C ASP A 38 -36.38 -20.78 -64.85
N CYS A 39 -37.59 -21.08 -64.39
CA CYS A 39 -38.04 -22.46 -64.24
C CYS A 39 -38.58 -23.07 -65.53
N HIS A 40 -38.67 -22.38 -66.68
CA HIS A 40 -39.30 -22.92 -67.89
C HIS A 40 -38.60 -24.17 -68.41
N LYS A 41 -37.29 -24.31 -68.14
CA LYS A 41 -36.49 -25.49 -68.47
C LYS A 41 -36.53 -26.59 -67.39
N CYS A 42 -37.17 -26.35 -66.24
CA CYS A 42 -37.34 -27.38 -65.21
C CYS A 42 -38.40 -28.39 -65.64
N PRO A 43 -38.09 -29.71 -65.60
CA PRO A 43 -39.04 -30.75 -65.97
C PRO A 43 -40.32 -30.72 -65.12
N THR A 44 -41.46 -30.97 -65.76
CA THR A 44 -42.76 -31.01 -65.08
C THR A 44 -42.90 -32.21 -64.15
N GLU A 45 -42.13 -33.29 -64.33
CA GLU A 45 -42.16 -34.45 -63.44
C GLU A 45 -41.57 -34.15 -62.05
N TRP A 46 -40.80 -33.06 -61.94
CA TRP A 46 -40.23 -32.58 -60.69
C TRP A 46 -41.24 -31.81 -59.85
N GLU A 47 -42.41 -31.45 -60.41
CA GLU A 47 -43.42 -30.69 -59.67
C GLU A 47 -44.15 -31.55 -58.64
N GLU A 48 -44.51 -30.92 -57.54
CA GLU A 48 -45.36 -31.50 -56.50
C GLU A 48 -46.83 -31.43 -56.90
N THR A 49 -47.54 -32.53 -56.71
CA THR A 49 -48.99 -32.56 -56.94
C THR A 49 -49.70 -31.82 -55.81
N ARG A 50 -50.26 -30.65 -56.14
CA ARG A 50 -51.02 -29.82 -55.18
C ARG A 50 -52.52 -29.89 -55.46
N VAL A 51 -53.31 -29.83 -54.40
CA VAL A 51 -54.78 -29.69 -54.52
C VAL A 51 -55.07 -28.37 -55.24
N LYS A 52 -55.86 -28.42 -56.33
CA LYS A 52 -56.31 -27.21 -57.01
C LYS A 52 -57.18 -26.40 -56.05
N GLN A 53 -56.81 -25.14 -55.84
CA GLN A 53 -57.63 -24.22 -55.05
C GLN A 53 -58.94 -23.93 -55.78
N GLU A 54 -60.05 -24.01 -55.06
CA GLU A 54 -61.40 -23.73 -55.60
C GLU A 54 -61.61 -22.23 -55.89
N HIS A 55 -60.85 -21.36 -55.21
CA HIS A 55 -60.96 -19.91 -55.31
C HIS A 55 -59.60 -19.22 -55.46
N ASN A 56 -59.61 -18.08 -56.14
CA ASN A 56 -58.41 -17.28 -56.43
C ASN A 56 -58.13 -16.20 -55.37
N ASP A 57 -58.77 -16.27 -54.20
CA ASP A 57 -58.59 -15.30 -53.13
C ASP A 57 -57.40 -15.63 -52.22
N PRO A 58 -56.72 -14.64 -51.63
CA PRO A 58 -55.63 -14.87 -50.69
C PRO A 58 -56.09 -15.66 -49.46
N GLN A 59 -55.29 -16.64 -49.06
CA GLN A 59 -55.50 -17.44 -47.85
C GLN A 59 -54.68 -16.87 -46.69
N THR A 60 -55.26 -16.86 -45.48
CA THR A 60 -54.57 -16.37 -44.27
C THR A 60 -54.07 -17.55 -43.45
N HIS A 61 -52.81 -17.48 -43.02
CA HIS A 61 -52.18 -18.49 -42.17
C HIS A 61 -51.61 -17.82 -40.92
N TYR A 62 -51.81 -18.45 -39.76
CA TYR A 62 -51.28 -17.99 -38.47
C TYR A 62 -50.27 -19.01 -37.96
N GLY A 63 -49.07 -18.52 -37.61
CA GLY A 63 -48.02 -19.37 -37.07
C GLY A 63 -46.68 -18.66 -37.04
N ILE A 64 -45.64 -19.45 -36.82
CA ILE A 64 -44.27 -18.95 -36.64
C ILE A 64 -43.73 -18.45 -37.98
N ILE A 65 -43.18 -17.24 -37.96
CA ILE A 65 -42.39 -16.66 -39.05
C ILE A 65 -40.93 -16.67 -38.58
N ALA A 66 -40.07 -17.42 -39.28
CA ALA A 66 -38.65 -17.49 -38.94
C ALA A 66 -37.89 -16.31 -39.58
N SER A 67 -37.10 -15.61 -38.75
CA SER A 67 -36.29 -14.45 -39.16
C SER A 67 -34.80 -14.78 -39.13
N GLY A 68 -34.02 -14.30 -40.11
CA GLY A 68 -32.57 -14.44 -40.08
C GLY A 68 -31.84 -13.64 -41.16
N ASN A 69 -30.51 -13.57 -41.05
CA ASN A 69 -29.68 -12.71 -41.90
C ASN A 69 -29.38 -13.28 -43.30
N TYR A 70 -29.94 -14.44 -43.66
CA TYR A 70 -29.70 -15.12 -44.93
C TYR A 70 -31.00 -15.50 -45.63
N VAL A 71 -31.04 -15.29 -46.96
CA VAL A 71 -32.15 -15.78 -47.80
C VAL A 71 -32.07 -17.30 -47.92
N ILE A 72 -33.13 -18.01 -47.52
CA ILE A 72 -33.23 -19.45 -47.74
C ILE A 72 -33.54 -19.72 -49.23
N LYS A 73 -32.60 -20.39 -49.91
CA LYS A 73 -32.70 -20.76 -51.34
C LYS A 73 -32.43 -22.26 -51.56
N ASP A 74 -32.67 -23.06 -50.55
CA ASP A 74 -32.46 -24.50 -50.59
C ASP A 74 -33.65 -25.21 -49.92
N GLY A 75 -34.31 -26.07 -50.70
CA GLY A 75 -35.53 -26.76 -50.25
C GLY A 75 -35.26 -27.68 -49.06
N ARG A 76 -34.09 -28.33 -49.01
CA ARG A 76 -33.70 -29.23 -47.90
C ARG A 76 -33.49 -28.45 -46.61
N THR A 77 -32.71 -27.38 -46.67
CA THR A 77 -32.49 -26.47 -45.54
C THR A 77 -33.81 -25.90 -45.03
N ARG A 78 -34.70 -25.44 -45.93
CA ARG A 78 -36.05 -24.99 -45.58
C ARG A 78 -36.82 -26.05 -44.79
N GLU A 79 -36.80 -27.30 -45.24
CA GLU A 79 -37.53 -28.39 -44.57
C GLU A 79 -36.96 -28.74 -43.19
N VAL A 80 -35.64 -28.78 -43.06
CA VAL A 80 -34.98 -28.97 -41.76
C VAL A 80 -35.39 -27.85 -40.79
N LEU A 81 -35.36 -26.60 -41.23
CA LEU A 81 -35.77 -25.46 -40.42
C LEU A 81 -37.27 -25.51 -40.07
N ARG A 82 -38.14 -25.86 -41.03
CA ARG A 82 -39.58 -26.04 -40.82
C ARG A 82 -39.86 -27.12 -39.78
N LEU A 83 -39.21 -28.27 -39.85
CA LEU A 83 -39.40 -29.37 -38.90
C LEU A 83 -38.94 -28.98 -37.48
N LYS A 84 -37.81 -28.27 -37.39
CA LYS A 84 -37.21 -27.84 -36.11
C LYS A 84 -37.99 -26.71 -35.43
N THR A 85 -38.44 -25.72 -36.20
CA THR A 85 -39.04 -24.49 -35.65
C THR A 85 -40.56 -24.44 -35.77
N LYS A 86 -41.15 -25.31 -36.59
CA LYS A 86 -42.56 -25.22 -37.04
C LYS A 86 -42.89 -23.92 -37.78
N ALA A 87 -41.89 -23.22 -38.31
CA ALA A 87 -42.08 -22.01 -39.10
C ALA A 87 -42.90 -22.29 -40.37
N LEU A 88 -43.83 -21.38 -40.67
CA LEU A 88 -44.64 -21.42 -41.88
C LEU A 88 -43.98 -20.67 -43.04
N CYS A 89 -43.18 -19.64 -42.74
CA CYS A 89 -42.42 -18.89 -43.73
C CYS A 89 -41.14 -18.29 -43.13
N PHE A 90 -40.29 -17.77 -44.03
CA PHE A 90 -38.98 -17.21 -43.72
C PHE A 90 -38.89 -15.77 -44.24
N GLU A 91 -38.29 -14.89 -43.44
CA GLU A 91 -38.02 -13.48 -43.76
C GLU A 91 -36.73 -13.01 -43.07
N MET A 92 -36.34 -11.73 -43.22
CA MET A 92 -35.00 -11.27 -42.81
C MET A 92 -35.00 -10.07 -41.85
N GLU A 93 -36.15 -9.56 -41.42
CA GLU A 93 -36.20 -8.27 -40.71
C GLU A 93 -37.02 -8.26 -39.41
N GLY A 94 -37.93 -9.21 -39.21
CA GLY A 94 -38.93 -9.15 -38.14
C GLY A 94 -38.36 -9.28 -36.72
N ALA A 95 -37.35 -10.12 -36.51
CA ALA A 95 -36.82 -10.38 -35.17
C ALA A 95 -36.15 -9.16 -34.52
N GLY A 96 -35.58 -8.24 -35.31
CA GLY A 96 -34.91 -7.04 -34.79
C GLY A 96 -35.87 -6.06 -34.13
N LEU A 97 -37.14 -6.04 -34.53
CA LEU A 97 -38.14 -5.11 -34.00
C LEU A 97 -38.87 -5.64 -32.76
N MET A 98 -38.93 -6.97 -32.60
CA MET A 98 -39.69 -7.62 -31.52
C MET A 98 -39.06 -7.48 -30.14
N LEU A 99 -37.77 -7.13 -30.05
CA LEU A 99 -37.08 -6.92 -28.78
C LEU A 99 -37.40 -5.56 -28.15
N ASP A 100 -37.76 -4.57 -28.96
CA ASP A 100 -37.86 -3.18 -28.53
C ASP A 100 -39.31 -2.74 -28.27
N PHE A 101 -40.31 -3.37 -28.92
CA PHE A 101 -41.71 -3.05 -28.70
C PHE A 101 -42.68 -4.19 -29.10
N PRO A 102 -43.89 -4.26 -28.50
CA PRO A 102 -44.92 -5.20 -28.91
C PRO A 102 -45.33 -4.96 -30.37
N CYS A 103 -45.19 -5.98 -31.22
CA CYS A 103 -45.57 -5.86 -32.64
C CYS A 103 -46.12 -7.18 -33.21
N ILE A 104 -46.81 -7.05 -34.34
CA ILE A 104 -47.34 -8.17 -35.13
C ILE A 104 -46.72 -8.08 -36.53
N VAL A 105 -46.23 -9.21 -37.05
CA VAL A 105 -45.62 -9.29 -38.38
C VAL A 105 -46.63 -9.85 -39.38
N ILE A 106 -46.87 -9.13 -40.48
CA ILE A 106 -47.78 -9.52 -41.56
C ILE A 106 -46.96 -9.64 -42.86
N ARG A 107 -46.91 -10.85 -43.44
CA ARG A 107 -46.15 -11.13 -44.67
C ARG A 107 -47.03 -11.78 -45.74
N GLY A 108 -46.66 -11.56 -47.00
CA GLY A 108 -47.24 -12.24 -48.16
C GLY A 108 -46.22 -13.21 -48.74
N ILE A 109 -46.67 -14.36 -49.22
CA ILE A 109 -45.79 -15.41 -49.76
C ILE A 109 -45.46 -15.10 -51.22
N CYS A 110 -44.16 -15.00 -51.53
CA CYS A 110 -43.68 -14.68 -52.87
C CYS A 110 -42.79 -15.74 -53.52
N ASP A 111 -42.39 -16.75 -52.76
CA ASP A 111 -41.64 -17.90 -53.24
C ASP A 111 -41.72 -19.04 -52.21
N TYR A 112 -41.13 -20.19 -52.57
CA TYR A 112 -41.11 -21.41 -51.74
C TYR A 112 -39.84 -21.55 -50.92
N SER A 113 -38.99 -20.52 -50.83
CA SER A 113 -37.71 -20.56 -50.10
C SER A 113 -36.81 -21.74 -50.51
N ASP A 114 -36.76 -22.02 -51.82
CA ASP A 114 -35.93 -23.04 -52.42
C ASP A 114 -35.10 -22.45 -53.58
N SER A 115 -34.39 -23.32 -54.31
CA SER A 115 -33.51 -22.92 -55.41
C SER A 115 -34.28 -22.38 -56.63
N HIS A 116 -35.61 -22.56 -56.69
CA HIS A 116 -36.48 -22.09 -57.78
C HIS A 116 -37.06 -20.69 -57.53
N LYS A 117 -36.64 -20.01 -56.46
CA LYS A 117 -37.07 -18.65 -56.11
C LYS A 117 -36.92 -17.66 -57.28
N ASN A 118 -38.01 -16.95 -57.57
CA ASN A 118 -38.05 -15.88 -58.56
C ASN A 118 -38.73 -14.62 -58.00
N LYS A 119 -38.77 -13.53 -58.78
CA LYS A 119 -39.33 -12.24 -58.33
C LYS A 119 -40.78 -12.01 -58.80
N THR A 120 -41.36 -12.92 -59.57
CA THR A 120 -42.64 -12.72 -60.27
C THR A 120 -43.80 -12.47 -59.31
N TRP A 121 -43.80 -13.14 -58.15
CA TRP A 121 -44.89 -13.07 -57.17
C TRP A 121 -44.73 -11.96 -56.13
N GLN A 122 -43.58 -11.27 -56.06
CA GLN A 122 -43.30 -10.27 -55.02
C GLN A 122 -44.33 -9.14 -54.96
N GLY A 123 -44.76 -8.64 -56.13
CA GLY A 123 -45.78 -7.60 -56.18
C GLY A 123 -47.11 -8.09 -55.61
N HIS A 124 -47.62 -9.21 -56.11
CA HIS A 124 -48.89 -9.77 -55.63
C HIS A 124 -48.86 -10.07 -54.12
N ALA A 125 -47.75 -10.66 -53.63
CA ALA A 125 -47.52 -10.95 -52.22
C ALA A 125 -47.54 -9.69 -51.35
N ALA A 126 -46.83 -8.64 -51.77
CA ALA A 126 -46.83 -7.35 -51.08
C ALA A 126 -48.23 -6.73 -51.03
N LEU A 127 -48.98 -6.79 -52.12
CA LEU A 127 -50.35 -6.28 -52.15
C LEU A 127 -51.30 -7.10 -51.26
N ALA A 128 -51.12 -8.41 -51.18
CA ALA A 128 -51.89 -9.28 -50.28
C ALA A 128 -51.62 -8.91 -48.82
N ALA A 129 -50.35 -8.81 -48.40
CA ALA A 129 -49.95 -8.41 -47.05
C ALA A 129 -50.48 -7.01 -46.69
N ALA A 130 -50.31 -6.03 -47.59
CA ALA A 130 -50.81 -4.66 -47.38
C ALA A 130 -52.34 -4.59 -47.33
N SER A 131 -53.04 -5.39 -48.15
CA SER A 131 -54.50 -5.46 -48.11
C SER A 131 -54.97 -6.04 -46.78
N TYR A 132 -54.35 -7.13 -46.33
CA TYR A 132 -54.66 -7.74 -45.04
C TYR A 132 -54.40 -6.77 -43.89
N ALA A 133 -53.23 -6.11 -43.87
CA ALA A 133 -52.89 -5.12 -42.86
C ALA A 133 -53.90 -3.97 -42.84
N LYS A 134 -54.34 -3.48 -44.00
CA LYS A 134 -55.37 -2.44 -44.08
C LYS A 134 -56.69 -2.89 -43.46
N GLU A 135 -57.16 -4.10 -43.79
CA GLU A 135 -58.41 -4.63 -43.21
C GLU A 135 -58.26 -4.83 -41.70
N LEU A 136 -57.14 -5.38 -41.23
CA LEU A 136 -56.84 -5.54 -39.80
C LEU A 136 -56.91 -4.20 -39.07
N LEU A 137 -56.27 -3.16 -39.60
CA LEU A 137 -56.32 -1.80 -39.04
C LEU A 137 -57.75 -1.24 -38.99
N GLY A 138 -58.65 -1.69 -39.88
CA GLY A 138 -60.07 -1.35 -39.86
C GLY A 138 -60.83 -1.90 -38.65
N PHE A 139 -60.37 -3.03 -38.08
CA PHE A 139 -60.94 -3.62 -36.86
C PHE A 139 -60.37 -3.03 -35.57
N ILE A 140 -59.29 -2.23 -35.64
CA ILE A 140 -58.68 -1.61 -34.47
C ILE A 140 -59.42 -0.32 -34.12
N PRO A 141 -59.99 -0.18 -32.89
CA PRO A 141 -60.70 1.02 -32.49
C PRO A 141 -59.78 2.25 -32.42
N ARG A 142 -60.11 3.30 -33.18
CA ARG A 142 -59.32 4.54 -33.22
C ARG A 142 -59.13 5.19 -31.84
N GLY A 143 -60.16 5.10 -30.97
CA GLY A 143 -60.10 5.65 -29.62
C GLY A 143 -59.05 4.98 -28.72
N LEU A 144 -58.80 3.68 -28.91
CA LEU A 144 -57.75 2.97 -28.18
C LEU A 144 -56.36 3.38 -28.71
N VAL A 145 -56.20 3.46 -30.04
CA VAL A 145 -54.91 3.85 -30.66
C VAL A 145 -54.45 5.23 -30.22
N SER A 146 -55.36 6.21 -30.11
CA SER A 146 -55.02 7.57 -29.67
C SER A 146 -54.59 7.65 -28.20
N GLN A 147 -54.86 6.62 -27.40
CA GLN A 147 -54.47 6.54 -25.98
C GLN A 147 -53.15 5.77 -25.78
N GLU A 148 -52.69 5.06 -26.81
CA GLU A 148 -51.41 4.35 -26.75
C GLU A 148 -50.24 5.31 -26.88
N LYS A 149 -49.14 4.97 -26.20
CA LYS A 149 -47.89 5.73 -26.28
C LYS A 149 -47.16 5.41 -27.59
N LEU A 150 -46.55 6.41 -28.20
CA LEU A 150 -45.66 6.16 -29.34
C LEU A 150 -44.42 5.41 -28.84
N ALA A 151 -43.90 4.49 -29.65
CA ALA A 151 -42.70 3.74 -29.31
C ALA A 151 -41.49 4.65 -29.00
N VAL A 152 -41.38 5.79 -29.70
CA VAL A 152 -40.32 6.79 -29.49
C VAL A 152 -40.37 7.40 -28.08
N ASP A 153 -41.58 7.61 -27.53
CA ASP A 153 -41.77 8.16 -26.19
C ASP A 153 -41.34 7.15 -25.11
N ILE A 154 -41.56 5.87 -25.37
CA ILE A 154 -41.15 4.77 -24.48
C ILE A 154 -39.63 4.65 -24.46
N CYS A 155 -38.98 4.64 -25.62
CA CYS A 155 -37.51 4.55 -25.73
C CYS A 155 -36.81 5.72 -25.03
N SER A 156 -37.26 6.96 -25.26
CA SER A 156 -36.68 8.14 -24.63
C SER A 156 -36.84 8.15 -23.10
N SER A 157 -37.96 7.62 -22.59
CA SER A 157 -38.18 7.47 -21.14
C SER A 157 -37.18 6.49 -20.50
N ILE A 158 -36.84 5.40 -21.20
CA ILE A 158 -35.87 4.41 -20.72
C ILE A 158 -34.45 5.00 -20.70
N GLU A 159 -34.07 5.76 -21.73
CA GLU A 159 -32.76 6.42 -21.79
C GLU A 159 -32.57 7.42 -20.64
N ASN A 160 -33.60 8.24 -20.36
CA ASN A 160 -33.57 9.19 -19.25
C ASN A 160 -33.41 8.49 -17.90
N LEU A 161 -34.14 7.40 -17.66
CA LEU A 161 -34.01 6.60 -16.43
C LEU A 161 -32.62 5.99 -16.31
N ASN A 162 -32.03 5.54 -17.41
CA ASN A 162 -30.69 4.95 -17.39
C ASN A 162 -29.61 5.98 -17.03
N GLU A 163 -29.71 7.20 -17.54
CA GLU A 163 -28.81 8.30 -17.16
C GLU A 163 -29.01 8.74 -15.70
N GLU A 164 -30.23 8.74 -15.18
CA GLU A 164 -30.50 9.03 -13.77
C GLU A 164 -29.93 7.95 -12.83
N VAL A 165 -30.10 6.67 -13.16
CA VAL A 165 -29.51 5.55 -12.44
C VAL A 165 -27.99 5.63 -12.46
N LYS A 166 -27.39 5.92 -13.62
CA LYS A 166 -25.95 6.11 -13.77
C LYS A 166 -25.44 7.26 -12.90
N GLY A 167 -26.15 8.41 -12.90
CA GLY A 167 -25.83 9.54 -12.04
C GLY A 167 -25.92 9.21 -10.56
N THR A 168 -26.90 8.39 -10.16
CA THR A 168 -27.09 7.94 -8.77
C THR A 168 -25.98 6.97 -8.34
N ASN A 169 -25.63 5.99 -9.16
CA ASN A 169 -24.54 5.06 -8.89
C ASN A 169 -23.20 5.80 -8.74
N GLN A 170 -22.90 6.76 -9.62
CA GLN A 170 -21.68 7.57 -9.49
C GLN A 170 -21.60 8.40 -8.20
N ARG A 171 -22.76 8.80 -7.63
CA ARG A 171 -22.80 9.50 -6.34
C ARG A 171 -22.62 8.53 -5.18
N LEU A 172 -23.20 7.33 -5.28
CA LEU A 172 -23.01 6.26 -4.31
C LEU A 172 -21.54 5.81 -4.26
N ASP A 173 -20.92 5.56 -5.41
CA ASP A 173 -19.49 5.19 -5.49
C ASP A 173 -18.62 6.25 -4.83
N ARG A 174 -18.85 7.53 -5.14
CA ARG A 174 -18.15 8.65 -4.48
C ARG A 174 -18.37 8.69 -2.97
N ALA A 175 -19.58 8.42 -2.49
CA ALA A 175 -19.87 8.38 -1.06
C ALA A 175 -19.16 7.21 -0.37
N PHE A 176 -19.13 6.03 -0.98
CA PHE A 176 -18.38 4.87 -0.48
C PHE A 176 -16.87 5.13 -0.45
N ASP A 177 -16.32 5.73 -1.50
CA ASP A 177 -14.91 6.11 -1.57
C ASP A 177 -14.56 7.14 -0.48
N GLN A 178 -15.38 8.17 -0.30
CA GLN A 178 -15.21 9.18 0.75
C GLN A 178 -15.27 8.56 2.15
N GLN A 179 -16.20 7.62 2.38
CA GLN A 179 -16.32 6.92 3.65
C GLN A 179 -15.11 6.02 3.92
N GLY A 180 -14.60 5.34 2.89
CA GLY A 180 -13.37 4.54 2.95
C GLY A 180 -12.16 5.40 3.31
N GLN A 181 -11.98 6.52 2.61
CA GLN A 181 -10.90 7.47 2.90
C GLN A 181 -10.98 8.02 4.33
N TYR A 182 -12.16 8.47 4.77
CA TYR A 182 -12.37 8.95 6.13
C TYR A 182 -12.02 7.90 7.20
N TYR A 183 -12.40 6.65 6.97
CA TYR A 183 -12.08 5.55 7.87
C TYR A 183 -10.57 5.27 7.93
N CYS A 184 -9.90 5.22 6.78
CA CYS A 184 -8.44 5.06 6.70
C CYS A 184 -7.70 6.21 7.39
N GLU A 185 -8.11 7.45 7.18
CA GLU A 185 -7.54 8.62 7.85
C GLU A 185 -7.70 8.56 9.37
N ARG A 186 -8.88 8.13 9.85
CA ARG A 186 -9.12 7.95 11.28
C ARG A 186 -8.21 6.89 11.89
N ILE A 187 -8.07 5.74 11.24
CA ILE A 187 -7.14 4.70 11.71
C ILE A 187 -5.71 5.22 11.74
N ALA A 188 -5.26 5.90 10.68
CA ALA A 188 -3.91 6.45 10.61
C ALA A 188 -3.65 7.46 11.73
N LYS A 189 -4.61 8.35 12.02
CA LYS A 189 -4.51 9.30 13.14
C LYS A 189 -4.42 8.59 14.49
N THR A 190 -5.27 7.60 14.74
CA THR A 190 -5.22 6.82 15.99
C THR A 190 -3.89 6.10 16.14
N LEU A 191 -3.39 5.45 15.08
CA LEU A 191 -2.12 4.74 15.12
C LEU A 191 -0.94 5.70 15.38
N ALA A 192 -0.94 6.87 14.73
CA ALA A 192 0.08 7.89 14.96
C ALA A 192 0.07 8.38 16.41
N GLU A 193 -1.11 8.56 17.00
CA GLU A 193 -1.23 8.96 18.42
C GLU A 193 -0.77 7.85 19.36
N GLU A 194 -1.13 6.58 19.11
CA GLU A 194 -0.62 5.45 19.89
C GLU A 194 0.91 5.35 19.81
N GLN A 195 1.50 5.55 18.62
CA GLN A 195 2.95 5.56 18.45
C GLN A 195 3.59 6.71 19.23
N ARG A 196 2.98 7.91 19.22
CA ARG A 196 3.45 9.06 19.99
C ARG A 196 3.45 8.78 21.49
N LEU A 197 2.39 8.17 22.01
CA LEU A 197 2.28 7.77 23.42
C LEU A 197 3.32 6.70 23.79
N CYS A 198 3.50 5.68 22.94
CA CYS A 198 4.53 4.66 23.11
C CYS A 198 5.93 5.28 23.18
N HIS A 199 6.26 6.23 22.29
CA HIS A 199 7.54 6.92 22.31
C HIS A 199 7.72 7.74 23.60
N GLN A 200 6.69 8.49 24.01
CA GLN A 200 6.70 9.29 25.23
C GLN A 200 6.86 8.46 26.51
N ALA A 201 6.37 7.23 26.53
CA ALA A 201 6.54 6.32 27.67
C ALA A 201 8.03 6.08 28.02
N PHE A 202 8.93 6.16 27.05
CA PHE A 202 10.37 5.99 27.30
C PHE A 202 11.07 7.27 27.80
N LYS A 203 10.43 8.46 27.76
CA LYS A 203 11.03 9.72 28.25
C LYS A 203 10.91 9.86 29.77
N ARG A 204 11.69 9.06 30.51
CA ARG A 204 11.68 9.03 31.98
C ARG A 204 12.58 10.05 32.66
N SER A 205 13.63 10.50 31.97
CA SER A 205 14.61 11.44 32.50
C SER A 205 14.97 12.49 31.46
N ASN A 206 15.40 13.65 31.95
CA ASN A 206 15.96 14.72 31.11
C ASN A 206 17.46 14.46 30.89
N TYR A 207 17.78 13.42 30.13
CA TYR A 207 19.16 13.01 29.88
C TYR A 207 20.00 14.11 29.20
N GLU A 208 19.38 14.99 28.41
CA GLU A 208 20.05 16.14 27.76
C GLU A 208 20.57 17.12 28.82
N HIS A 209 19.69 17.54 29.74
CA HIS A 209 20.09 18.41 30.85
C HIS A 209 21.19 17.78 31.69
N GLN A 210 21.09 16.47 31.94
CA GLN A 210 22.03 15.76 32.80
C GLN A 210 23.43 15.64 32.18
N LYS A 211 23.52 15.51 30.86
CA LYS A 211 24.77 15.67 30.10
C LYS A 211 25.29 17.10 30.21
N ASP A 212 24.42 18.08 29.98
CA ASP A 212 24.82 19.48 29.81
C ASP A 212 25.17 20.22 31.12
N ILE A 213 24.82 19.65 32.27
CA ILE A 213 25.38 20.07 33.57
C ILE A 213 26.91 19.95 33.58
N ASN A 214 27.48 18.97 32.87
CA ASN A 214 28.92 18.80 32.80
C ASN A 214 29.55 19.89 31.92
N PRO A 215 30.67 20.51 32.36
CA PRO A 215 31.34 21.54 31.57
C PRO A 215 31.88 20.97 30.26
N ASN A 216 32.02 21.83 29.25
CA ASN A 216 32.70 21.44 28.02
C ASN A 216 34.18 21.15 28.30
N ARG A 217 34.73 20.20 27.55
CA ARG A 217 36.15 19.86 27.61
C ARG A 217 36.99 21.08 27.23
N GLN A 218 38.04 21.32 28.01
CA GLN A 218 39.01 22.36 27.72
C GLN A 218 39.93 21.91 26.57
N PRO A 219 40.19 22.75 25.55
CA PRO A 219 41.12 22.39 24.48
C PRO A 219 42.49 21.98 25.03
N GLY A 220 43.04 20.86 24.56
CA GLY A 220 44.31 20.31 25.04
C GLY A 220 44.21 19.31 26.21
N THR A 221 43.03 19.05 26.79
CA THR A 221 42.84 17.98 27.79
C THR A 221 42.28 16.70 27.17
N CYS A 222 42.37 15.54 27.81
CA CYS A 222 41.76 14.27 27.37
C CYS A 222 42.15 13.75 25.96
N GLU A 223 43.10 14.39 25.26
CA GLU A 223 43.54 14.00 23.90
C GLU A 223 44.21 12.64 23.88
N TRP A 224 44.90 12.31 24.96
CA TRP A 224 45.62 11.05 25.12
C TRP A 224 44.70 9.82 25.10
N VAL A 225 43.43 9.95 25.53
CA VAL A 225 42.45 8.85 25.42
C VAL A 225 42.07 8.64 23.96
N LEU A 226 41.84 9.73 23.23
CA LEU A 226 41.45 9.70 21.82
C LEU A 226 42.56 9.16 20.91
N GLN A 227 43.82 9.24 21.35
CA GLN A 227 44.99 8.75 20.63
C GLN A 227 45.38 7.31 21.02
N ARG A 228 44.75 6.71 22.04
CA ARG A 228 45.12 5.35 22.47
C ARG A 228 44.77 4.31 21.40
N PRO A 229 45.65 3.33 21.15
CA PRO A 229 45.38 2.24 20.19
C PRO A 229 44.08 1.48 20.50
N ASP A 230 43.77 1.26 21.77
CA ASP A 230 42.55 0.54 22.19
C ASP A 230 41.28 1.31 21.83
N TYR A 231 41.28 2.64 22.04
CA TYR A 231 40.17 3.50 21.65
C TYR A 231 40.02 3.55 20.13
N LEU A 232 41.13 3.71 19.39
CA LEU A 232 41.12 3.73 17.93
C LEU A 232 40.62 2.39 17.36
N ARG A 233 41.06 1.25 17.93
CA ARG A 233 40.60 -0.09 17.55
C ARG A 233 39.09 -0.22 17.75
N TRP A 234 38.60 0.15 18.93
CA TRP A 234 37.18 0.13 19.24
C TRP A 234 36.39 1.08 18.34
N ARG A 235 36.89 2.28 18.06
CA ARG A 235 36.24 3.28 17.22
C ARG A 235 36.12 2.80 15.77
N ASP A 236 37.20 2.24 15.23
CA ASP A 236 37.32 1.90 13.81
C ASP A 236 36.81 0.47 13.49
N SER A 237 36.44 -0.33 14.50
CA SER A 237 35.90 -1.68 14.30
C SER A 237 34.59 -1.68 13.47
N CYS A 238 34.41 -2.71 12.64
CA CYS A 238 33.25 -2.86 11.75
C CYS A 238 32.18 -3.81 12.28
N HIS A 239 32.25 -4.19 13.56
CA HIS A 239 31.35 -5.13 14.24
C HIS A 239 30.92 -4.55 15.59
N ASN A 240 30.11 -5.33 16.30
CA ASN A 240 29.73 -5.02 17.67
C ASN A 240 30.94 -5.00 18.60
N ASP A 241 31.08 -3.97 19.42
CA ASP A 241 32.28 -3.80 20.24
C ASP A 241 31.96 -3.06 21.54
N LEU A 242 32.76 -3.28 22.58
CA LEU A 242 32.54 -2.72 23.91
C LEU A 242 33.87 -2.19 24.43
N LEU A 243 33.89 -0.94 24.88
CA LEU A 243 35.06 -0.31 25.51
C LEU A 243 34.72 0.15 26.92
N TRP A 244 35.52 -0.29 27.89
CA TRP A 244 35.41 0.19 29.27
C TRP A 244 36.58 1.12 29.60
N ILE A 245 36.24 2.35 30.00
CA ILE A 245 37.19 3.37 30.44
C ILE A 245 37.04 3.56 31.94
N SER A 246 38.00 3.09 32.73
CA SER A 246 38.00 3.34 34.17
C SER A 246 38.84 4.56 34.50
N ALA A 247 38.40 5.41 35.43
CA ALA A 247 39.21 6.52 35.90
C ALA A 247 38.98 6.81 37.39
N ASP A 248 40.01 7.32 38.04
CA ASP A 248 39.90 7.82 39.41
C ASP A 248 38.94 9.03 39.51
N PRO A 249 38.42 9.36 40.71
CA PRO A 249 37.66 10.57 40.94
C PRO A 249 38.41 11.83 40.44
N GLY A 250 37.68 12.81 39.92
CA GLY A 250 38.28 14.07 39.44
C GLY A 250 39.04 14.00 38.11
N CYS A 251 39.25 12.82 37.53
CA CYS A 251 39.99 12.65 36.26
C CYS A 251 39.19 13.01 34.99
N GLY A 252 38.02 13.65 35.12
CA GLY A 252 37.27 14.18 33.98
C GLY A 252 36.46 13.17 33.14
N LYS A 253 36.07 12.00 33.69
CA LYS A 253 35.28 10.96 32.98
C LYS A 253 34.06 11.52 32.24
N SER A 254 33.20 12.23 32.97
CA SER A 254 31.96 12.79 32.40
C SER A 254 32.21 13.90 31.39
N VAL A 255 33.32 14.64 31.55
CA VAL A 255 33.77 15.66 30.59
C VAL A 255 34.27 15.00 29.30
N LEU A 256 35.00 13.88 29.43
CA LEU A 256 35.41 13.04 28.31
C LEU A 256 34.19 12.44 27.59
N ALA A 257 33.26 11.82 28.32
CA ALA A 257 32.04 11.25 27.74
C ALA A 257 31.22 12.30 26.99
N LYS A 258 31.04 13.49 27.57
CA LYS A 258 30.36 14.63 26.91
C LYS A 258 31.08 15.05 25.62
N SER A 259 32.42 15.23 25.67
CA SER A 259 33.22 15.59 24.48
C SER A 259 33.06 14.56 23.37
N LEU A 260 33.10 13.27 23.73
CA LEU A 260 32.95 12.18 22.79
C LEU A 260 31.60 12.25 22.07
N ILE A 261 30.52 12.49 22.81
CA ILE A 261 29.17 12.60 22.24
C ILE A 261 29.03 13.85 21.36
N ASP A 262 29.40 15.03 21.88
CA ASP A 262 29.10 16.31 21.24
C ASP A 262 30.03 16.65 20.05
N HIS A 263 31.26 16.12 20.06
CA HIS A 263 32.27 16.47 19.06
C HIS A 263 32.83 15.24 18.35
N ASP A 264 33.50 14.35 19.08
CA ASP A 264 34.37 13.35 18.45
C ASP A 264 33.58 12.30 17.65
N LEU A 265 32.53 11.71 18.25
CA LEU A 265 31.69 10.70 17.61
C LEU A 265 30.77 11.30 16.54
N THR A 266 30.26 12.51 16.79
CA THR A 266 29.39 13.23 15.85
C THR A 266 30.16 13.67 14.60
N ALA A 267 31.46 14.01 14.73
CA ALA A 267 32.30 14.40 13.60
C ALA A 267 32.66 13.24 12.65
N ILE A 268 32.63 11.99 13.14
CA ILE A 268 33.03 10.81 12.37
C ILE A 268 31.97 10.42 11.32
N SER A 269 30.69 10.48 11.68
CA SER A 269 29.60 10.16 10.76
C SER A 269 28.30 10.83 11.16
N SER A 270 27.74 11.62 10.24
CA SER A 270 26.43 12.25 10.40
C SER A 270 25.26 11.26 10.30
N THR A 271 25.51 10.00 9.92
CA THR A 271 24.48 8.97 9.73
C THR A 271 24.45 7.94 10.86
N MET A 272 25.19 8.18 11.94
CA MET A 272 25.29 7.30 13.09
C MET A 272 24.37 7.77 14.21
N SER A 273 23.71 6.84 14.88
CA SER A 273 22.95 7.12 16.08
C SER A 273 23.84 7.08 17.32
N ILE A 274 23.74 8.11 18.15
CA ILE A 274 24.45 8.18 19.42
C ILE A 274 23.41 8.28 20.52
N CYS A 275 23.38 7.27 21.38
CA CYS A 275 22.55 7.26 22.58
C CYS A 275 23.45 7.36 23.80
N TYR A 276 23.02 8.08 24.82
CA TYR A 276 23.83 8.23 26.03
C TYR A 276 23.00 8.27 27.30
N PHE A 277 23.63 7.91 28.42
CA PHE A 277 23.08 8.11 29.74
C PHE A 277 24.19 8.39 30.74
N PHE A 278 23.96 9.37 31.62
CA PHE A 278 24.87 9.74 32.70
C PHE A 278 24.25 9.26 34.00
N PHE A 279 24.84 8.25 34.62
CA PHE A 279 24.43 7.83 35.95
C PHE A 279 24.82 8.91 36.96
N LYS A 280 23.94 9.11 37.92
CA LYS A 280 24.22 9.94 39.10
C LYS A 280 23.71 9.24 40.33
N ASP A 281 24.42 9.39 41.44
CA ASP A 281 24.00 8.88 42.75
C ASP A 281 22.83 9.70 43.32
N ASN A 282 21.68 9.59 42.67
CA ASN A 282 20.41 10.15 43.07
C ASN A 282 19.25 9.24 42.62
N GLU A 283 18.08 9.38 43.24
CA GLU A 283 16.92 8.53 42.95
C GLU A 283 16.37 8.67 41.52
N GLU A 284 16.75 9.74 40.81
CA GLU A 284 16.28 10.03 39.45
C GLU A 284 17.14 9.36 38.37
N GLN A 285 18.41 9.05 38.64
CA GLN A 285 19.39 8.63 37.63
C GLN A 285 20.24 7.41 38.03
N ASN A 286 20.05 6.83 39.21
CA ASN A 286 20.81 5.65 39.63
C ASN A 286 20.24 4.32 39.09
N LYS A 287 19.11 4.35 38.37
CA LYS A 287 18.42 3.12 37.92
C LYS A 287 18.70 2.72 36.48
N LEU A 288 18.92 1.43 36.25
CA LEU A 288 19.12 0.83 34.92
C LEU A 288 17.86 0.93 34.04
N THR A 289 16.68 0.79 34.63
CA THR A 289 15.41 0.99 33.92
C THR A 289 15.31 2.38 33.29
N ILE A 290 15.73 3.41 34.02
CA ILE A 290 15.76 4.80 33.55
C ILE A 290 16.81 4.98 32.46
N ALA A 291 17.99 4.37 32.62
CA ALA A 291 19.04 4.40 31.61
C ALA A 291 18.58 3.78 30.28
N LEU A 292 17.98 2.58 30.32
CA LEU A 292 17.48 1.90 29.12
C LEU A 292 16.31 2.65 28.49
N CYS A 293 15.40 3.22 29.28
CA CYS A 293 14.32 4.06 28.75
C CYS A 293 14.89 5.31 28.05
N ALA A 294 15.86 5.99 28.65
CA ALA A 294 16.52 7.15 28.04
C ALA A 294 17.22 6.80 26.72
N VAL A 295 17.93 5.66 26.67
CA VAL A 295 18.61 5.17 25.47
C VAL A 295 17.62 4.78 24.38
N LEU A 296 16.53 4.07 24.71
CA LEU A 296 15.47 3.71 23.76
C LEU A 296 14.74 4.95 23.24
N HIS A 297 14.44 5.91 24.11
CA HIS A 297 13.83 7.17 23.70
C HIS A 297 14.71 7.92 22.68
N GLN A 298 16.01 8.01 22.92
CA GLN A 298 16.98 8.62 21.98
C GLN A 298 17.03 7.86 20.66
N LEU A 299 17.13 6.52 20.73
CA LEU A 299 17.17 5.67 19.56
C LEU A 299 15.92 5.88 18.67
N PHE A 300 14.73 5.87 19.26
CA PHE A 300 13.48 6.07 18.52
C PHE A 300 13.28 7.52 18.06
N SER A 301 13.86 8.50 18.75
CA SER A 301 13.85 9.89 18.29
C SER A 301 14.71 10.07 17.03
N GLN A 302 15.85 9.39 16.97
CA GLN A 302 16.76 9.43 15.83
C GLN A 302 16.32 8.50 14.70
N GLN A 303 15.67 7.38 15.03
CA GLN A 303 15.21 6.35 14.10
C GLN A 303 13.76 5.91 14.42
N PRO A 304 12.74 6.71 14.01
CA PRO A 304 11.33 6.46 14.36
C PRO A 304 10.79 5.12 13.87
N ASN A 305 11.34 4.60 12.77
CA ASN A 305 11.00 3.29 12.22
C ASN A 305 11.28 2.14 13.20
N LEU A 306 12.23 2.30 14.13
CA LEU A 306 12.57 1.24 15.09
C LEU A 306 11.56 1.10 16.23
N LEU A 307 10.68 2.09 16.44
CA LEU A 307 9.63 2.05 17.46
C LEU A 307 8.70 0.84 17.31
N ARG A 308 8.60 0.29 16.09
CA ARG A 308 7.85 -0.95 15.79
C ARG A 308 8.28 -2.15 16.65
N HIS A 309 9.50 -2.18 17.17
CA HIS A 309 10.01 -3.23 18.06
C HIS A 309 9.50 -3.09 19.49
N ALA A 310 9.25 -1.85 19.94
CA ALA A 310 8.71 -1.55 21.26
C ALA A 310 7.18 -1.62 21.29
N PHE A 311 6.53 -1.22 20.19
CA PHE A 311 5.08 -1.05 20.13
C PHE A 311 4.25 -2.29 20.54
N PRO A 312 4.57 -3.53 20.14
CA PRO A 312 3.83 -4.71 20.57
C PRO A 312 3.97 -5.02 22.06
N ALA A 313 5.13 -4.72 22.65
CA ALA A 313 5.36 -4.92 24.08
C ALA A 313 4.64 -3.84 24.89
N TRP A 314 4.73 -2.57 24.46
CA TRP A 314 4.00 -1.47 25.09
C TRP A 314 2.48 -1.63 24.96
N LYS A 315 1.96 -2.13 23.83
CA LYS A 315 0.51 -2.39 23.69
C LYS A 315 -0.02 -3.45 24.66
N ARG A 316 0.83 -4.38 25.12
CA ARG A 316 0.47 -5.43 26.09
C ARG A 316 0.58 -4.95 27.53
N SER A 317 1.68 -4.29 27.87
CA SER A 317 2.03 -3.95 29.26
C SER A 317 1.79 -2.47 29.61
N GLY A 318 1.50 -1.62 28.63
CA GLY A 318 1.45 -0.17 28.80
C GLY A 318 2.77 0.39 29.34
N ASP A 319 2.66 1.35 30.25
CA ASP A 319 3.81 2.00 30.88
C ASP A 319 4.57 1.10 31.86
N MET A 320 4.03 -0.07 32.22
CA MET A 320 4.73 -1.04 33.09
C MET A 320 6.02 -1.56 32.44
N ILE A 321 6.12 -1.51 31.11
CA ILE A 321 7.34 -1.88 30.38
C ILE A 321 8.57 -1.09 30.83
N GLN A 322 8.37 0.14 31.33
CA GLN A 322 9.43 1.00 31.84
C GLN A 322 10.15 0.41 33.05
N HIS A 323 9.54 -0.57 33.73
CA HIS A 323 10.08 -1.24 34.91
C HIS A 323 10.70 -2.61 34.60
N GLU A 324 10.58 -3.08 33.36
CA GLU A 324 10.99 -4.42 32.96
C GLU A 324 12.35 -4.40 32.24
N VAL A 325 13.45 -4.42 32.99
CA VAL A 325 14.83 -4.40 32.45
C VAL A 325 15.04 -5.43 31.32
N GLY A 326 14.50 -6.64 31.49
CA GLY A 326 14.63 -7.71 30.49
C GLY A 326 13.98 -7.37 29.15
N GLU A 327 12.75 -6.82 29.18
CA GLU A 327 12.04 -6.41 27.97
C GLU A 327 12.70 -5.18 27.33
N LEU A 328 13.10 -4.19 28.13
CA LEU A 328 13.81 -3.01 27.63
C LEU A 328 15.11 -3.38 26.91
N TRP A 329 15.92 -4.27 27.51
CA TRP A 329 17.14 -4.77 26.89
C TRP A 329 16.85 -5.56 25.62
N ARG A 330 15.84 -6.45 25.64
CA ARG A 330 15.43 -7.23 24.46
C ARG A 330 15.01 -6.33 23.30
N ILE A 331 14.23 -5.29 23.58
CA ILE A 331 13.78 -4.30 22.58
C ILE A 331 14.97 -3.53 22.03
N PHE A 332 15.88 -3.08 22.88
CA PHE A 332 17.08 -2.37 22.46
C PHE A 332 17.95 -3.22 21.52
N MET A 333 18.21 -4.48 21.90
CA MET A 333 18.95 -5.43 21.08
C MET A 333 18.24 -5.74 19.75
N ALA A 334 16.93 -5.94 19.77
CA ALA A 334 16.15 -6.19 18.55
C ALA A 334 16.14 -4.97 17.60
N ALA A 335 15.99 -3.77 18.15
CA ALA A 335 15.98 -2.53 17.38
C ALA A 335 17.34 -2.25 16.72
N THR A 336 18.44 -2.40 17.46
CA THR A 336 19.80 -2.17 16.95
C THR A 336 20.30 -3.29 16.02
N SER A 337 19.69 -4.47 16.08
CA SER A 337 19.97 -5.58 15.15
C SER A 337 19.14 -5.53 13.86
N ASP A 338 18.19 -4.60 13.75
CA ASP A 338 17.36 -4.45 12.55
C ASP A 338 18.23 -4.04 11.35
N PRO A 339 18.10 -4.66 10.16
CA PRO A 339 18.86 -4.27 8.97
C PRO A 339 18.63 -2.82 8.53
N THR A 340 17.50 -2.22 8.91
CA THR A 340 17.17 -0.82 8.66
C THR A 340 17.72 0.13 9.73
N SER A 341 18.31 -0.41 10.81
CA SER A 341 18.95 0.39 11.85
C SER A 341 20.24 1.01 11.33
N ALA A 342 20.40 2.31 11.54
CA ALA A 342 21.69 2.94 11.41
C ALA A 342 22.66 2.41 12.48
N LYS A 343 23.95 2.53 12.16
CA LYS A 343 25.07 2.30 13.09
C LYS A 343 24.81 3.02 14.41
N THR A 344 24.87 2.32 15.55
CA THR A 344 24.54 2.90 16.86
C THR A 344 25.71 2.79 17.83
N ILE A 345 26.01 3.89 18.54
CA ILE A 345 26.91 3.91 19.70
C ILE A 345 26.10 4.27 20.95
N CYS A 346 26.27 3.49 22.01
CA CYS A 346 25.67 3.72 23.31
C CYS A 346 26.75 4.08 24.34
N VAL A 347 26.65 5.27 24.94
CA VAL A 347 27.60 5.77 25.95
C VAL A 347 26.95 5.77 27.33
N LEU A 348 27.49 5.00 28.26
CA LEU A 348 27.03 4.93 29.65
C LEU A 348 28.11 5.50 30.57
N ASP A 349 27.90 6.71 31.07
CA ASP A 349 28.86 7.42 31.92
C ASP A 349 28.59 7.15 33.40
N ALA A 350 29.67 7.00 34.18
CA ALA A 350 29.67 6.84 35.63
C ALA A 350 28.89 5.62 36.14
N LEU A 351 29.12 4.44 35.54
CA LEU A 351 28.48 3.18 35.97
C LEU A 351 28.63 2.89 37.48
N ASP A 352 29.68 3.42 38.12
CA ASP A 352 29.89 3.35 39.57
C ASP A 352 28.81 4.05 40.41
N GLU A 353 28.02 4.93 39.81
CA GLU A 353 26.90 5.65 40.44
C GLU A 353 25.53 4.98 40.18
N CYS A 354 25.51 3.81 39.54
CA CYS A 354 24.32 2.98 39.41
C CYS A 354 24.08 2.15 40.68
N HIS A 355 22.81 1.96 41.04
CA HIS A 355 22.41 1.15 42.20
C HIS A 355 23.02 -0.27 42.12
N THR A 356 23.59 -0.77 43.22
CA THR A 356 24.43 -1.97 43.27
C THR A 356 23.82 -3.19 42.57
N ASP A 357 22.56 -3.54 42.86
CA ASP A 357 21.90 -4.71 42.25
C ASP A 357 21.69 -4.56 40.73
N GLU A 358 21.43 -3.33 40.26
CA GLU A 358 21.22 -3.04 38.85
C GLU A 358 22.54 -2.87 38.08
N GLN A 359 23.59 -2.41 38.77
CA GLN A 359 24.96 -2.34 38.25
C GLN A 359 25.47 -3.73 37.89
N GLU A 360 25.36 -4.71 38.79
CA GLU A 360 25.76 -6.10 38.52
C GLU A 360 24.99 -6.67 37.32
N ARG A 361 23.68 -6.41 37.27
CA ARG A 361 22.83 -6.85 36.16
C ARG A 361 23.25 -6.23 34.83
N LEU A 362 23.57 -4.93 34.78
CA LEU A 362 24.06 -4.27 33.58
C LEU A 362 25.40 -4.86 33.12
N ILE A 363 26.34 -5.11 34.04
CA ILE A 363 27.62 -5.75 33.71
C ILE A 363 27.40 -7.15 33.12
N GLN A 364 26.47 -7.93 33.68
CA GLN A 364 26.11 -9.24 33.12
C GLN A 364 25.56 -9.13 31.69
N LEU A 365 24.67 -8.17 31.42
CA LEU A 365 24.11 -7.95 30.07
C LEU A 365 25.19 -7.54 29.06
N LEU A 366 26.11 -6.65 29.46
CA LEU A 366 27.25 -6.23 28.64
C LEU A 366 28.22 -7.38 28.37
N ASN A 367 28.46 -8.25 29.36
CA ASN A 367 29.27 -9.45 29.19
C ASN A 367 28.66 -10.44 28.19
N VAL A 368 27.35 -10.66 28.24
CA VAL A 368 26.63 -11.49 27.26
C VAL A 368 26.76 -10.89 25.87
N PHE A 369 26.50 -9.58 25.74
CA PHE A 369 26.66 -8.85 24.48
C PHE A 369 28.07 -8.99 23.88
N HIS A 370 29.11 -8.82 24.69
CA HIS A 370 30.49 -8.93 24.23
C HIS A 370 30.83 -10.35 23.77
N LYS A 371 30.36 -11.39 24.49
CA LYS A 371 30.56 -12.80 24.07
C LYS A 371 29.88 -13.10 22.74
N ASP A 372 28.68 -12.61 22.54
CA ASP A 372 27.91 -12.83 21.31
C ASP A 372 28.50 -12.06 20.12
N SER A 373 29.15 -10.92 20.39
CA SER A 373 29.83 -10.08 19.38
C SER A 373 31.02 -10.76 18.72
N SER A 374 31.64 -11.74 19.40
CA SER A 374 32.71 -12.58 18.86
C SER A 374 32.24 -13.56 17.77
N SER A 375 30.92 -13.75 17.63
CA SER A 375 30.33 -14.61 16.61
C SER A 375 30.23 -13.86 15.27
N ILE A 376 31.06 -14.26 14.31
CA ILE A 376 31.22 -13.68 12.95
C ILE A 376 29.90 -13.68 12.12
N THR A 377 28.84 -14.31 12.60
CA THR A 377 27.62 -14.59 11.82
C THR A 377 26.60 -13.44 11.81
N GLN A 378 26.69 -12.45 12.70
CA GLN A 378 25.75 -11.31 12.73
C GLN A 378 26.35 -10.05 12.11
N LYS A 379 25.74 -9.55 11.02
CA LYS A 379 26.04 -8.25 10.41
C LYS A 379 25.39 -7.11 11.20
N THR A 380 25.71 -6.97 12.48
CA THR A 380 25.21 -5.88 13.33
C THR A 380 26.35 -4.94 13.70
N TRP A 381 26.01 -3.66 13.92
CA TRP A 381 26.96 -2.62 14.32
C TRP A 381 26.37 -1.81 15.47
N LEU A 382 26.64 -2.28 16.68
CA LEU A 382 26.31 -1.64 17.94
C LEU A 382 27.59 -1.55 18.77
N LYS A 383 27.94 -0.36 19.25
CA LYS A 383 29.08 -0.20 20.14
C LYS A 383 28.69 0.37 21.48
N PHE A 384 29.31 -0.12 22.54
CA PHE A 384 29.17 0.43 23.87
C PHE A 384 30.46 1.09 24.33
N LEU A 385 30.34 2.25 24.95
CA LEU A 385 31.40 2.89 25.72
C LEU A 385 30.89 3.10 27.14
N VAL A 386 31.58 2.50 28.11
CA VAL A 386 31.19 2.56 29.52
C VAL A 386 32.30 3.23 30.29
N THR A 387 31.98 4.24 31.11
CA THR A 387 32.93 4.86 32.04
C THR A 387 32.59 4.46 33.47
N SER A 388 33.61 4.25 34.31
CA SER A 388 33.39 4.02 35.75
C SER A 388 34.62 4.36 36.59
N ARG A 389 34.46 4.39 37.91
CA ARG A 389 35.59 4.22 38.83
C ARG A 389 36.10 2.77 38.84
N PRO A 390 37.38 2.55 39.17
CA PRO A 390 38.00 1.23 39.17
C PRO A 390 37.66 0.43 40.44
N TYR A 391 36.41 0.43 40.92
CA TYR A 391 36.03 -0.33 42.11
C TYR A 391 36.15 -1.84 41.87
N ASP A 392 36.60 -2.58 42.90
CA ASP A 392 36.90 -4.02 42.78
C ASP A 392 35.72 -4.82 42.23
N VAL A 393 34.48 -4.52 42.66
CA VAL A 393 33.26 -5.18 42.17
C VAL A 393 33.10 -5.04 40.65
N ILE A 394 33.31 -3.82 40.12
CA ILE A 394 33.20 -3.53 38.68
C ILE A 394 34.37 -4.18 37.93
N GLN A 395 35.59 -4.08 38.48
CA GLN A 395 36.75 -4.70 37.86
C GLN A 395 36.58 -6.22 37.77
N ILE A 396 36.12 -6.86 38.84
CA ILE A 396 35.88 -8.31 38.88
C ILE A 396 34.79 -8.65 37.88
N GLY A 397 33.66 -7.93 37.87
CA GLY A 397 32.55 -8.17 36.94
C GLY A 397 32.96 -8.17 35.46
N PHE A 398 33.86 -7.27 35.05
CA PHE A 398 34.43 -7.26 33.70
C PHE A 398 35.61 -8.24 33.50
N LYS A 399 36.25 -8.74 34.58
CA LYS A 399 37.34 -9.74 34.53
C LYS A 399 36.87 -11.18 34.48
N THR A 400 35.69 -11.54 35.02
CA THR A 400 35.22 -12.95 35.15
C THR A 400 34.95 -13.63 33.80
N THR A 401 35.00 -12.91 32.68
CA THR A 401 34.86 -13.45 31.33
C THR A 401 36.23 -13.47 30.64
N THR A 402 36.83 -14.65 30.52
CA THR A 402 38.18 -14.89 29.97
C THR A 402 38.31 -14.57 28.46
N ASP A 403 38.77 -13.36 28.15
CA ASP A 403 39.75 -12.91 27.13
C ASP A 403 39.91 -11.39 27.36
N PRO A 404 41.03 -10.70 27.07
CA PRO A 404 41.30 -9.39 27.65
C PRO A 404 40.26 -8.36 27.19
N PHE A 405 39.36 -8.01 28.12
CA PHE A 405 38.41 -6.92 27.97
C PHE A 405 39.20 -5.66 27.58
N PRO A 406 38.90 -5.00 26.44
CA PRO A 406 39.58 -3.78 26.05
C PRO A 406 39.25 -2.70 27.09
N HIS A 407 40.25 -2.42 27.93
CA HIS A 407 40.11 -1.61 29.12
C HIS A 407 41.16 -0.51 29.11
N ILE A 408 40.70 0.74 29.21
CA ILE A 408 41.58 1.89 29.35
C ILE A 408 41.45 2.39 30.79
N HIS A 409 42.51 2.23 31.57
CA HIS A 409 42.59 2.77 32.92
C HIS A 409 43.25 4.15 32.91
N LEU A 410 42.54 5.15 33.42
CA LEU A 410 43.04 6.49 33.70
C LEU A 410 43.44 6.55 35.18
N LYS A 411 44.75 6.50 35.42
CA LYS A 411 45.33 6.68 36.76
C LYS A 411 45.38 8.16 37.09
N GLY A 412 45.11 8.54 38.33
CA GLY A 412 45.16 9.93 38.78
C GLY A 412 46.53 10.61 38.69
N GLU A 413 46.58 11.86 39.17
CA GLU A 413 47.72 12.79 39.07
C GLU A 413 49.07 12.22 39.55
N LEU A 414 49.05 11.29 40.51
CA LEU A 414 50.26 10.74 41.14
C LEU A 414 51.05 9.77 40.25
N GLU A 415 50.41 9.17 39.25
CA GLU A 415 51.01 8.11 38.43
C GLU A 415 51.11 8.50 36.94
N ASN A 416 50.71 9.73 36.58
CA ASN A 416 50.74 10.20 35.20
C ASN A 416 51.02 11.72 35.10
N ASP A 417 52.26 12.06 34.74
CA ASP A 417 52.73 13.45 34.53
C ASP A 417 51.88 14.23 33.51
N GLN A 418 51.21 13.53 32.59
CA GLN A 418 50.36 14.15 31.58
C GLN A 418 49.02 14.63 32.16
N ILE A 419 48.46 13.90 33.13
CA ILE A 419 47.21 14.30 33.81
C ILE A 419 47.47 15.50 34.74
N SER A 420 48.64 15.57 35.40
CA SER A 420 49.02 16.75 36.19
C SER A 420 49.10 18.02 35.34
N LYS A 421 49.69 17.94 34.14
CA LYS A 421 49.73 19.07 33.18
C LYS A 421 48.34 19.49 32.70
N GLU A 422 47.41 18.55 32.53
CA GLU A 422 46.02 18.86 32.17
C GLU A 422 45.27 19.54 33.32
N ILE A 423 45.46 19.07 34.55
CA ILE A 423 44.89 19.71 35.74
C ILE A 423 45.41 21.15 35.88
N ASP A 424 46.70 21.38 35.66
CA ASP A 424 47.30 22.72 35.67
C ASP A 424 46.65 23.66 34.65
N LEU A 425 46.38 23.14 33.45
CA LEU A 425 45.71 23.89 32.39
C LEU A 425 44.29 24.28 32.82
N VAL A 426 43.52 23.35 33.39
CA VAL A 426 42.16 23.61 33.87
C VAL A 426 42.15 24.62 35.01
N ILE A 427 43.09 24.52 35.97
CA ILE A 427 43.23 25.49 37.08
C ILE A 427 43.46 26.89 36.53
N LYS A 428 44.40 27.07 35.59
CA LYS A 428 44.69 28.38 34.99
C LYS A 428 43.46 29.00 34.33
N VAL A 429 42.72 28.21 33.56
CA VAL A 429 41.49 28.68 32.89
C VAL A 429 40.42 29.06 33.92
N ARG A 430 40.16 28.21 34.92
CA ARG A 430 39.14 28.47 35.96
C ARG A 430 39.48 29.67 36.83
N VAL A 431 40.74 29.82 37.24
CA VAL A 431 41.16 30.99 38.02
C VAL A 431 41.04 32.28 37.19
N ALA A 432 41.35 32.23 35.89
CA ALA A 432 41.16 33.37 35.01
C ALA A 432 39.66 33.74 34.83
N GLU A 433 38.77 32.74 34.70
CA GLU A 433 37.32 32.95 34.67
C GLU A 433 36.82 33.58 35.98
N MET A 434 37.22 33.04 37.13
CA MET A 434 36.88 33.58 38.45
C MET A 434 37.40 34.99 38.65
N ALA A 435 38.63 35.28 38.20
CA ALA A 435 39.23 36.62 38.30
C ALA A 435 38.46 37.65 37.49
N LYS A 436 37.93 37.26 36.31
CA LYS A 436 37.05 38.12 35.51
C LYS A 436 35.69 38.34 36.18
N MET A 437 35.08 37.28 36.70
CA MET A 437 33.75 37.33 37.33
C MET A 437 33.75 38.15 38.63
N LEU A 438 34.82 38.02 39.43
CA LEU A 438 34.96 38.68 40.74
C LEU A 438 35.79 39.96 40.69
N THR A 439 36.21 40.43 39.50
CA THR A 439 37.06 41.62 39.30
C THR A 439 38.31 41.63 40.19
N LEU A 440 39.00 40.49 40.28
CA LEU A 440 40.18 40.35 41.13
C LEU A 440 41.36 41.17 40.58
N SER A 441 42.17 41.74 41.48
CA SER A 441 43.42 42.40 41.09
C SER A 441 44.41 41.40 40.49
N SER A 442 45.29 41.87 39.60
CA SER A 442 46.31 41.02 38.96
C SER A 442 47.19 40.27 39.98
N ASP A 443 47.44 40.87 41.14
CA ASP A 443 48.25 40.26 42.20
C ASP A 443 47.48 39.15 42.93
N MET A 444 46.18 39.34 43.18
CA MET A 444 45.34 38.31 43.79
C MET A 444 45.13 37.12 42.86
N HIS A 445 44.93 37.37 41.56
CA HIS A 445 44.86 36.33 40.53
C HIS A 445 46.12 35.46 40.56
N LYS A 446 47.30 36.06 40.38
CA LYS A 446 48.59 35.32 40.39
C LYS A 446 48.82 34.58 41.70
N ARG A 447 48.41 35.15 42.84
CA ARG A 447 48.58 34.53 44.15
C ARG A 447 47.68 33.31 44.34
N ILE A 448 46.45 33.34 43.84
CA ILE A 448 45.52 32.21 43.87
C ILE A 448 45.99 31.11 42.91
N GLU A 449 46.36 31.48 41.68
CA GLU A 449 46.89 30.55 40.67
C GLU A 449 48.13 29.81 41.20
N ASN A 450 49.13 30.54 41.68
CA ASN A 450 50.37 29.94 42.22
C ASN A 450 50.10 29.06 43.44
N ARG A 451 49.12 29.40 44.28
CA ARG A 451 48.79 28.61 45.47
C ARG A 451 48.07 27.31 45.11
N LEU A 452 47.15 27.36 44.14
CA LEU A 452 46.44 26.17 43.65
C LEU A 452 47.38 25.24 42.87
N LEU A 453 48.32 25.79 42.09
CA LEU A 453 49.38 25.04 41.40
C LEU A 453 50.47 24.47 42.34
N GLN A 454 50.41 24.74 43.65
CA GLN A 454 51.33 24.18 44.64
C GLN A 454 50.71 23.08 45.51
N ILE A 455 49.38 22.93 45.50
CA ILE A 455 48.69 21.89 46.27
C ILE A 455 49.03 20.52 45.66
N LYS A 456 49.19 19.47 46.46
CA LYS A 456 49.26 18.08 45.96
C LYS A 456 47.87 17.45 46.15
N HIS A 457 47.44 16.57 45.22
CA HIS A 457 46.08 16.02 45.15
C HIS A 457 45.03 17.07 44.76
N ARG A 458 45.03 17.49 43.48
CA ARG A 458 44.20 18.59 42.96
C ARG A 458 42.87 18.15 42.33
N THR A 459 42.66 16.83 42.21
CA THR A 459 41.47 16.18 41.62
C THR A 459 40.21 16.34 42.45
#